data_AF-A0A4Q0IH67-F1
#
_entry.id   AF-A0A4Q0IH67-F1
#
_cell.length_a   1.000
_cell.length_b   1.000
_cell.length_c   1.000
_cell.angle_alpha   90.00
_cell.angle_beta   90.00
_cell.angle_gamma   90.00
#
_symmetry.space_group_name_H-M   'P 1'
#
loop_
_entity.id
_entity.type
_entity.pdbx_description
1 polymer ?
#
loop_
_entity_poly.entity_id
_entity_poly.type
_entity_poly.pdbx_seq_one_letter_code
_entity_poly.pdbx_strand_id
1 'polypeptide(L)'
;MTEAQGRESLLREIIDRELAMFLATPNEGGISACQQRPETFRVMRRMAHEVHDDATLASYLDDLRRAEEEGRNFMLEKYARMDERMPPL
;
A
#
# COMPACT_ATOMS: atom_id res chain seq x y z
N MET A 1 20.27 -4.19 -20.41
CA MET A 1 20.28 -3.74 -19.00
C MET A 1 19.09 -2.82 -18.80
N THR A 2 17.87 -3.32 -18.55
CA THR A 2 16.73 -2.37 -18.36
C THR A 2 15.43 -2.92 -17.74
N GLU A 3 15.21 -4.23 -17.60
CA GLU A 3 13.94 -4.74 -17.05
C GLU A 3 13.93 -4.71 -15.50
N ALA A 4 14.99 -5.22 -14.88
CA ALA A 4 15.07 -5.36 -13.42
C ALA A 4 15.12 -4.01 -12.66
N GLN A 5 15.68 -2.98 -13.28
CA GLN A 5 15.80 -1.65 -12.67
C GLN A 5 14.47 -0.88 -12.72
N GLY A 6 13.61 -1.18 -13.70
CA GLY A 6 12.24 -0.67 -13.77
C GLY A 6 11.35 -1.32 -12.72
N ARG A 7 11.38 -2.65 -12.59
CA ARG A 7 10.58 -3.40 -11.61
C ARG A 7 10.88 -3.01 -10.16
N GLU A 8 12.16 -2.89 -9.78
CA GLU A 8 12.48 -2.52 -8.40
C GLU A 8 12.02 -1.09 -8.07
N SER A 9 12.13 -0.17 -9.04
CA SER A 9 11.64 1.20 -8.89
C SER A 9 10.11 1.24 -8.75
N LEU A 10 9.41 0.45 -9.57
CA LEU A 10 7.95 0.30 -9.55
C LEU A 10 7.47 -0.25 -8.19
N LEU A 11 8.09 -1.33 -7.71
CA LEU A 11 7.79 -1.91 -6.41
C LEU A 11 8.01 -0.92 -5.27
N ARG A 12 9.15 -0.21 -5.30
CA ARG A 12 9.47 0.81 -4.30
C ARG A 12 8.42 1.91 -4.28
N GLU A 13 7.99 2.36 -5.45
CA GLU A 13 7.02 3.42 -5.62
C GLU A 13 5.62 3.02 -5.11
N ILE A 14 5.18 1.80 -5.39
CA ILE A 14 3.94 1.21 -4.87
C ILE A 14 3.98 1.14 -3.34
N ILE A 15 5.06 0.57 -2.79
CA ILE A 15 5.20 0.36 -1.36
C ILE A 15 5.25 1.69 -0.60
N ASP A 16 5.94 2.70 -1.14
CA ASP A 16 6.05 4.00 -0.49
C ASP A 16 4.71 4.75 -0.49
N ARG A 17 3.91 4.63 -1.56
CA ARG A 17 2.52 5.12 -1.60
C ARG A 17 1.62 4.40 -0.62
N GLU A 18 1.66 3.06 -0.59
CA GLU A 18 0.91 2.27 0.40
C GLU A 18 1.29 2.68 1.84
N LEU A 19 2.58 2.93 2.10
CA LEU A 19 3.06 3.38 3.39
C LEU A 19 2.60 4.81 3.71
N ALA A 20 2.65 5.73 2.74
CA ALA A 20 2.17 7.10 2.90
C ALA A 20 0.68 7.13 3.21
N MET A 21 -0.13 6.36 2.48
CA MET A 21 -1.54 6.14 2.79
C MET A 21 -1.72 5.56 4.20
N PHE A 22 -0.95 4.54 4.57
CA PHE A 22 -1.03 3.91 5.89
C PHE A 22 -0.67 4.87 7.05
N LEU A 23 0.30 5.77 6.84
CA LEU A 23 0.68 6.81 7.80
C LEU A 23 -0.32 7.98 7.83
N ALA A 24 -0.94 8.31 6.69
CA ALA A 24 -1.92 9.38 6.57
C ALA A 24 -3.29 9.03 7.20
N THR A 25 -3.52 7.78 7.59
CA THR A 25 -4.72 7.34 8.31
C THR A 25 -4.73 7.89 9.74
N PRO A 26 -5.67 8.78 10.11
CA PRO A 26 -5.85 9.19 11.50
C PRO A 26 -6.60 8.08 12.25
N ASN A 27 -5.86 7.21 12.94
CA ASN A 27 -6.48 6.28 13.86
C ASN A 27 -7.05 7.02 15.08
N GLU A 28 -8.33 6.84 15.39
CA GLU A 28 -9.04 7.43 16.54
C GLU A 28 -8.53 6.98 17.93
N GLY A 29 -7.42 6.23 17.98
CA GLY A 29 -6.80 5.74 19.23
C GLY A 29 -5.28 5.95 19.32
N GLY A 30 -4.68 6.70 18.40
CA GLY A 30 -3.23 6.95 18.35
C GLY A 30 -2.47 6.04 17.38
N ILE A 31 -1.14 6.22 17.33
CA ILE A 31 -0.22 5.55 16.40
C ILE A 31 -0.33 4.03 16.59
N SER A 32 -0.86 3.32 15.60
CA SER A 32 -0.96 1.85 15.67
C SER A 32 0.46 1.25 15.72
N ALA A 33 0.67 0.14 16.43
CA ALA A 33 2.00 -0.48 16.54
C ALA A 33 2.65 -0.80 15.16
N CYS A 34 1.83 -0.97 14.11
CA CYS A 34 2.30 -1.10 12.73
C CYS A 34 2.92 0.17 12.14
N GLN A 35 2.49 1.37 12.55
CA GLN A 35 3.11 2.63 12.12
C GLN A 35 4.51 2.84 12.74
N GLN A 36 4.86 2.06 13.78
CA GLN A 36 6.19 2.09 14.38
C GLN A 36 7.22 1.20 13.66
N ARG A 37 6.81 0.43 12.65
CA ARG A 37 7.70 -0.47 11.89
C ARG A 37 7.52 -0.35 10.37
N PRO A 38 7.76 0.83 9.78
CA PRO A 38 7.65 1.04 8.34
C PRO A 38 8.58 0.12 7.54
N GLU A 39 9.74 -0.23 8.09
CA GLU A 39 10.71 -1.12 7.42
C GLU A 39 10.17 -2.56 7.30
N THR A 40 9.51 -3.08 8.34
CA THR A 40 8.88 -4.41 8.30
C THR A 40 7.75 -4.42 7.28
N PHE A 41 6.94 -3.36 7.22
CA PHE A 41 5.89 -3.21 6.21
C PHE A 41 6.46 -3.26 4.78
N ARG A 42 7.55 -2.51 4.52
CA ARG A 42 8.22 -2.50 3.21
C ARG A 42 8.69 -3.88 2.79
N VAL A 43 9.33 -4.61 3.69
CA VAL A 43 9.87 -5.95 3.42
C VAL A 43 8.74 -6.96 3.14
N MET A 44 7.69 -6.95 3.95
CA MET A 44 6.55 -7.85 3.75
C MET A 44 5.77 -7.53 2.46
N ARG A 45 5.53 -6.25 2.15
CA ARG A 45 4.87 -5.87 0.89
C ARG A 45 5.72 -6.16 -0.33
N ARG A 46 7.04 -5.98 -0.25
CA ARG A 46 7.94 -6.38 -1.33
C ARG A 46 7.79 -7.88 -1.64
N MET A 47 7.87 -8.74 -0.62
CA MET A 47 7.70 -10.19 -0.82
C MET A 47 6.33 -10.56 -1.41
N ALA A 48 5.26 -9.87 -0.99
CA ALA A 48 3.92 -10.10 -1.52
C ALA A 48 3.76 -9.65 -2.98
N HIS A 49 4.43 -8.56 -3.37
CA HIS A 49 4.35 -8.01 -4.72
C HIS A 49 5.34 -8.66 -5.70
N GLU A 50 6.41 -9.27 -5.20
CA GLU A 50 7.39 -9.98 -6.02
C GLU A 50 6.81 -11.20 -6.76
N VAL A 51 5.64 -11.70 -6.35
CA VAL A 51 4.93 -12.79 -7.04
C VAL A 51 4.08 -12.32 -8.23
N HIS A 52 3.88 -11.01 -8.39
CA HIS A 52 3.08 -10.44 -9.47
C HIS A 52 3.94 -9.99 -10.65
N ASP A 53 3.37 -10.02 -11.86
CA ASP A 53 3.99 -9.49 -13.07
C ASP A 53 4.03 -7.96 -13.09
N ASP A 54 4.97 -7.40 -13.85
CA ASP A 54 5.18 -5.94 -13.94
C ASP A 54 3.96 -5.19 -14.47
N ALA A 55 3.21 -5.79 -15.40
CA ALA A 55 1.97 -5.20 -15.91
C ALA A 55 0.90 -5.05 -14.82
N THR A 56 0.77 -6.04 -13.94
CA THR A 56 -0.15 -6.00 -12.80
C THR A 56 0.27 -4.93 -11.80
N LEU A 57 1.56 -4.86 -11.50
CA LEU A 57 2.11 -3.85 -10.60
C LEU A 57 1.92 -2.44 -11.15
N ALA A 58 2.09 -2.25 -12.46
CA ALA A 58 1.88 -0.96 -13.13
C ALA A 58 0.41 -0.53 -13.07
N SER A 59 -0.52 -1.45 -13.34
CA SER A 59 -1.96 -1.19 -13.17
C SER A 59 -2.30 -0.83 -11.73
N TYR A 60 -1.74 -1.58 -10.77
CA TYR A 60 -1.98 -1.34 -9.34
C TYR A 60 -1.43 0.03 -8.89
N LEU A 61 -0.29 0.46 -9.42
CA LEU A 61 0.25 1.79 -9.15
C LEU A 61 -0.67 2.89 -9.68
N ASP A 62 -1.28 2.70 -10.86
CA ASP A 62 -2.25 3.64 -11.41
C ASP A 62 -3.49 3.73 -10.51
N ASP A 63 -4.00 2.58 -10.05
CA ASP A 63 -5.14 2.54 -9.11
C ASP A 63 -4.82 3.25 -7.79
N LEU A 64 -3.60 3.08 -7.25
CA LEU A 64 -3.15 3.79 -6.05
C LEU A 64 -3.11 5.30 -6.26
N ARG A 65 -2.60 5.76 -7.40
CA ARG A 65 -2.56 7.19 -7.74
C ARG A 65 -3.97 7.76 -7.87
N ARG A 66 -4.86 7.06 -8.54
CA ARG A 66 -6.27 7.48 -8.68
C ARG A 66 -6.97 7.55 -7.34
N ALA A 67 -6.73 6.58 -6.45
CA ALA A 67 -7.27 6.63 -5.10
C ALA A 67 -6.72 7.83 -4.31
N GLU A 68 -5.42 8.11 -4.39
CA GLU A 68 -4.82 9.33 -3.81
C GLU A 68 -5.51 10.60 -4.32
N GLU A 69 -5.74 10.70 -5.63
CA GLU A 69 -6.43 11.83 -6.26
C GLU A 69 -7.91 11.95 -5.82
N GLU A 70 -8.59 10.83 -5.61
CA GLU A 70 -9.95 10.77 -5.08
C GLU A 70 -10.01 11.00 -3.55
N GLY A 71 -8.87 11.15 -2.87
CA GLY A 71 -8.78 11.25 -1.41
C GLY A 71 -9.14 9.94 -0.71
N ARG A 72 -9.15 8.83 -1.43
CA ARG A 72 -9.46 7.50 -0.94
C ARG A 72 -8.19 6.79 -0.49
N ASN A 73 -8.29 6.12 0.64
CA ASN A 73 -7.18 5.39 1.22
C ASN A 73 -7.51 3.90 1.21
N PHE A 74 -7.00 3.18 0.21
CA PHE A 74 -7.25 1.74 0.05
C PHE A 74 -6.83 0.94 1.28
N MET A 75 -5.77 1.38 1.95
CA MET A 75 -5.25 0.69 3.12
C MET A 75 -6.12 0.95 4.35
N LEU A 76 -6.64 2.18 4.51
CA LEU A 76 -7.68 2.49 5.48
C LEU A 76 -8.92 1.60 5.26
N GLU A 77 -9.43 1.53 4.03
CA GLU A 77 -10.62 0.72 3.72
C GLU A 77 -10.39 -0.76 4.03
N LYS A 78 -9.20 -1.29 3.71
CA LYS A 78 -8.81 -2.67 4.01
C LYS A 78 -8.69 -2.93 5.51
N TYR A 79 -8.00 -2.06 6.25
CA TYR A 79 -7.83 -2.21 7.70
C TYR A 79 -9.14 -1.98 8.45
N ALA A 80 -9.97 -1.02 8.04
CA ALA A 80 -11.32 -0.82 8.58
C ALA A 80 -12.23 -2.04 8.35
N ARG A 81 -12.05 -2.76 7.22
CA ARG A 81 -12.74 -4.03 6.96
C ARG A 81 -12.22 -5.18 7.81
N MET A 82 -10.91 -5.25 8.05
CA MET A 82 -10.29 -6.25 8.94
C MET A 82 -10.64 -6.03 10.41
N ASP A 83 -10.89 -4.79 10.81
CA ASP A 83 -11.30 -4.39 12.18
C ASP A 83 -12.83 -4.50 12.41
N GLU A 84 -13.57 -5.16 11.49
CA GLU A 84 -15.03 -5.36 11.54
C GLU A 84 -15.86 -4.06 11.66
N ARG A 85 -15.27 -2.90 11.37
CA ARG A 85 -15.92 -1.57 11.46
C ARG A 85 -16.73 -1.17 10.23
N MET A 86 -16.80 -2.02 9.20
CA MET A 86 -17.59 -1.80 8.00
C MET A 86 -18.63 -2.91 7.84
N PRO A 87 -19.92 -2.58 7.59
CA PRO A 87 -20.94 -3.59 7.35
C PRO A 87 -20.64 -4.38 6.06
N PRO A 88 -21.03 -5.66 5.99
CA PRO A 88 -20.81 -6.49 4.81
C PRO A 88 -21.56 -5.95 3.58
N LEU A 89 -20.98 -6.18 2.39
CA LEU A 89 -21.62 -5.90 1.09
C LEU A 89 -22.76 -6.90 0.82
#